data_AF-A0A2V7G9U2-F1
#
_entry.id   AF-A0A2V7G9U2-F1
#
_cell.length_a   1.000
_cell.length_b   1.000
_cell.length_c   1.000
_cell.angle_alpha   90.00
_cell.angle_beta   90.00
_cell.angle_gamma   90.00
#
_symmetry.space_group_name_H-M   'P 1'
#
loop_
_entity.id
_entity.type
_entity.pdbx_description
1 polymer ?
#
loop_
_entity_poly.entity_id
_entity_poly.type
_entity_poly.pdbx_seq_one_letter_code
_entity_poly.pdbx_strand_id
1 'polypeptide(L)'
;MPRLPEPALTPAQLKRWEAKLDSWDGFLSFVVKNLAGENADPAVRDELLGLLLDARREVVTVLARGPEPDSDAVREIFLGTWSRLRAVVRQTVVEQKGDPARAFRYVVFLGAGDALATIDAAAPAAGLDFSADGLRRLAKSLDPEYTGDPLEQSDLPDPRLQQLFRFRDPDAPPRRPRRKPAGSSWHWFRPNAAHAAEADEWRDLASRLDRWVPAAEELSAYRETVDRLLTVAAERSLDPDALDERFDDLFHHVVKATAWQESCWRQFVRRGEVVTYLASPTGDVGLMQINIRVWRGLFSAAKLQWSAAYNAGAGAEILQHLLIRYGARETRDGLENAARATYSAYQGGPARYRRYRTATAASRGWAVDRAFWEKYQAVAGGIAGDRVLCLRHRRTS
;
A
#
# COMPACT_ATOMS: atom_id res chain seq x y z
N MET A 1 18.94 42.76 -11.77
CA MET A 1 19.49 42.13 -10.55
C MET A 1 19.21 40.64 -10.64
N PRO A 2 20.22 39.75 -10.71
CA PRO A 2 19.97 38.32 -10.57
C PRO A 2 19.43 38.05 -9.16
N ARG A 3 18.30 37.36 -9.05
CA ARG A 3 17.76 36.93 -7.74
C ARG A 3 18.79 36.02 -7.09
N LEU A 4 19.21 36.37 -5.88
CA LEU A 4 20.01 35.49 -5.04
C LEU A 4 19.22 34.19 -4.79
N PRO A 5 19.89 33.03 -4.67
CA PRO A 5 19.23 31.80 -4.31
C PRO A 5 18.49 31.99 -2.99
N GLU A 6 17.23 31.57 -2.93
CA GLU A 6 16.47 31.61 -1.69
C GLU A 6 17.15 30.74 -0.62
N PRO A 7 17.19 31.18 0.65
CA PRO A 7 17.77 30.39 1.72
C PRO A 7 16.96 29.11 1.93
N ALA A 8 17.66 28.00 2.20
CA ALA A 8 17.03 26.74 2.54
C ALA A 8 16.08 26.89 3.74
N LEU A 9 14.96 26.16 3.73
CA LEU A 9 13.98 26.22 4.80
C LEU A 9 14.59 25.82 6.15
N THR A 10 14.21 26.54 7.20
CA THR A 10 14.49 26.14 8.58
C THR A 10 13.77 24.84 8.94
N PRO A 11 14.23 24.07 9.94
CA PRO A 11 13.54 22.85 10.38
C PRO A 11 12.06 23.07 10.75
N ALA A 12 11.73 24.24 11.34
CA ALA A 12 10.36 24.60 11.64
C ALA A 12 9.52 24.89 10.39
N GLN A 13 10.11 25.50 9.36
CA GLN A 13 9.43 25.70 8.07
C GLN A 13 9.21 24.38 7.34
N LEU A 14 10.19 23.46 7.36
CA LEU A 14 10.06 22.13 6.78
C LEU A 14 8.94 21.34 7.47
N LYS A 15 8.90 21.33 8.81
CA LYS A 15 7.83 20.66 9.56
C LYS A 15 6.43 21.22 9.24
N ARG A 16 6.32 22.54 9.05
CA ARG A 16 5.05 23.17 8.63
C ARG A 16 4.66 22.78 7.20
N TRP A 17 5.62 22.66 6.29
CA TRP A 17 5.39 22.21 4.93
C TRP A 17 4.91 20.75 4.90
N GLU A 18 5.57 19.85 5.63
CA GLU A 18 5.13 18.45 5.79
C GLU A 18 3.72 18.35 6.37
N ALA A 19 3.41 19.16 7.39
CA ALA A 19 2.08 19.19 8.02
C ALA A 19 0.96 19.60 7.05
N LYS A 20 1.25 20.41 6.02
CA LYS A 20 0.27 20.74 4.97
C LYS A 20 -0.05 19.52 4.10
N LEU A 21 0.96 18.72 3.74
CA LEU A 21 0.78 17.48 2.99
C LEU A 21 0.01 16.43 3.81
N ASP A 22 0.32 16.32 5.10
CA ASP A 22 -0.42 15.42 6.01
C ASP A 22 -1.88 15.89 6.21
N SER A 23 -2.13 17.21 6.26
CA SER A 23 -3.49 17.77 6.29
C SER A 23 -4.28 17.41 5.04
N TRP A 24 -3.64 17.47 3.87
CA TRP A 24 -4.24 17.08 2.61
C TRP A 24 -4.56 15.58 2.54
N ASP A 25 -3.68 14.71 3.05
CA ASP A 25 -3.97 13.27 3.14
C ASP A 25 -5.16 12.99 4.06
N GLY A 26 -5.29 13.72 5.17
CA GLY A 26 -6.47 13.66 6.05
C GLY A 26 -7.75 14.02 5.34
N PHE A 27 -7.76 15.16 4.66
CA PHE A 27 -8.87 15.58 3.81
C PHE A 27 -9.28 14.48 2.83
N LEU A 28 -8.34 13.95 2.04
CA LEU A 28 -8.65 12.95 1.03
C LEU A 28 -9.15 11.65 1.66
N SER A 29 -8.54 11.21 2.76
CA SER A 29 -8.96 10.02 3.51
C SER A 29 -10.40 10.18 4.02
N PHE A 30 -10.76 11.36 4.52
CA PHE A 30 -12.12 11.67 4.96
C PHE A 30 -13.13 11.61 3.82
N VAL A 31 -12.82 12.27 2.70
CA VAL A 31 -13.65 12.28 1.49
C VAL A 31 -13.88 10.86 0.98
N VAL A 32 -12.81 10.08 0.84
CA VAL A 32 -12.87 8.70 0.34
C VAL A 32 -13.71 7.80 1.26
N LYS A 33 -13.59 7.93 2.59
CA LYS A 33 -14.41 7.15 3.55
C LYS A 33 -15.91 7.47 3.44
N ASN A 34 -16.26 8.73 3.22
CA ASN A 34 -17.65 9.13 3.07
C ASN A 34 -18.24 8.59 1.76
N LEU A 35 -17.56 8.83 0.64
CA LEU A 35 -18.01 8.37 -0.68
C LEU A 35 -18.08 6.84 -0.77
N ALA A 36 -17.07 6.13 -0.28
CA ALA A 36 -17.04 4.66 -0.30
C ALA A 36 -18.08 4.04 0.65
N GLY A 37 -18.37 4.68 1.78
CA GLY A 37 -19.37 4.21 2.74
C GLY A 37 -20.80 4.35 2.23
N GLU A 38 -21.07 5.37 1.42
CA GLU A 38 -22.39 5.62 0.86
C GLU A 38 -22.61 4.92 -0.49
N ASN A 39 -21.55 4.44 -1.15
CA ASN A 39 -21.64 3.70 -2.41
C ASN A 39 -21.54 2.17 -2.17
N ALA A 40 -22.51 1.40 -2.67
CA ALA A 40 -22.53 -0.05 -2.58
C ALA A 40 -21.71 -0.75 -3.69
N ASP A 41 -21.40 -0.06 -4.79
CA ASP A 41 -20.69 -0.62 -5.93
C ASP A 41 -19.20 -0.90 -5.59
N PRO A 42 -18.77 -2.17 -5.63
CA PRO A 42 -17.37 -2.53 -5.44
C PRO A 42 -16.41 -1.87 -6.44
N ALA A 43 -16.83 -1.64 -7.69
CA ALA A 43 -15.98 -1.03 -8.70
C ALA A 43 -15.61 0.41 -8.34
N VAL A 44 -16.59 1.19 -7.88
CA VAL A 44 -16.35 2.56 -7.40
C VAL A 44 -15.46 2.56 -6.16
N ARG A 45 -15.67 1.64 -5.22
CA ARG A 45 -14.77 1.51 -4.04
C ARG A 45 -13.33 1.19 -4.46
N ASP A 46 -13.15 0.35 -5.48
CA ASP A 46 -11.82 0.05 -6.00
C ASP A 46 -11.16 1.27 -6.64
N GLU A 47 -11.92 2.08 -7.38
CA GLU A 47 -11.43 3.34 -7.96
C GLU A 47 -11.06 4.37 -6.89
N LEU A 48 -11.88 4.51 -5.83
CA LEU A 48 -11.60 5.38 -4.70
C LEU A 48 -10.36 4.95 -3.91
N LEU A 49 -10.16 3.64 -3.72
CA LEU A 49 -8.91 3.14 -3.11
C LEU A 49 -7.72 3.45 -4.02
N GLY A 50 -7.84 3.18 -5.33
CA GLY A 50 -6.78 3.47 -6.29
C GLY A 50 -6.39 4.95 -6.28
N LEU A 51 -7.39 5.85 -6.28
CA LEU A 51 -7.20 7.29 -6.14
C LEU A 51 -6.41 7.64 -4.88
N LEU A 52 -6.85 7.15 -3.71
CA LEU A 52 -6.18 7.41 -2.42
C LEU A 52 -4.72 6.95 -2.42
N LEU A 53 -4.47 5.73 -2.92
CA LEU A 53 -3.12 5.16 -2.93
C LEU A 53 -2.19 5.85 -3.94
N ASP A 54 -2.70 6.32 -5.08
CA ASP A 54 -1.92 7.09 -6.05
C ASP A 54 -1.57 8.47 -5.49
N ALA A 55 -2.57 9.16 -4.92
CA ALA A 55 -2.44 10.43 -4.23
C ALA A 55 -1.33 10.41 -3.15
N ARG A 56 -1.35 9.41 -2.28
CA ARG A 56 -0.34 9.27 -1.22
C ARG A 56 1.05 8.96 -1.75
N ARG A 57 1.17 8.25 -2.88
CA ARG A 57 2.47 8.04 -3.55
C ARG A 57 3.01 9.34 -4.13
N GLU A 58 2.15 10.21 -4.61
CA GLU A 58 2.54 11.56 -5.05
C GLU A 58 3.05 12.38 -3.87
N VAL A 59 2.36 12.35 -2.72
CA VAL A 59 2.84 12.96 -1.46
C VAL A 59 4.22 12.43 -1.07
N VAL A 60 4.42 11.10 -1.09
CA VAL A 60 5.75 10.50 -0.81
C VAL A 60 6.81 10.98 -1.80
N THR A 61 6.46 11.12 -3.08
CA THR A 61 7.37 11.62 -4.11
C THR A 61 7.77 13.07 -3.87
N VAL A 62 6.80 13.92 -3.50
CA VAL A 62 7.02 15.32 -3.13
C VAL A 62 7.90 15.42 -1.89
N LEU A 63 7.58 14.67 -0.83
CA LEU A 63 8.39 14.62 0.40
C LEU A 63 9.84 14.21 0.12
N ALA A 64 10.06 13.27 -0.79
CA ALA A 64 11.40 12.80 -1.15
C ALA A 64 12.21 13.84 -1.94
N ARG A 65 11.57 14.68 -2.75
CA ARG A 65 12.23 15.79 -3.46
C ARG A 65 12.51 16.98 -2.53
N GLY A 66 11.65 17.16 -1.53
CA GLY A 66 11.67 18.34 -0.66
C GLY A 66 10.92 19.53 -1.29
N PRO A 67 10.84 20.65 -0.56
CA PRO A 67 10.14 21.84 -1.02
C PRO A 67 10.91 22.53 -2.16
N GLU A 68 10.20 22.85 -3.24
CA GLU A 68 10.74 23.60 -4.39
C GLU A 68 10.35 25.09 -4.28
N PRO A 69 11.27 26.03 -4.63
CA PRO A 69 10.95 27.45 -4.67
C PRO A 69 9.79 27.72 -5.65
N ASP A 70 8.90 28.64 -5.28
CA ASP A 70 7.75 29.06 -6.09
C ASP A 70 6.72 27.95 -6.45
N SER A 71 6.77 26.77 -5.82
CA SER A 71 5.76 25.70 -5.97
C SER A 71 4.92 25.51 -4.69
N ASP A 72 3.61 25.32 -4.88
CA ASP A 72 2.70 24.81 -3.85
C ASP A 72 2.36 23.35 -4.16
N ALA A 73 3.09 22.44 -3.53
CA ALA A 73 2.88 21.01 -3.75
C ALA A 73 1.48 20.52 -3.35
N VAL A 74 0.84 21.12 -2.34
CA VAL A 74 -0.53 20.73 -1.96
C VAL A 74 -1.51 21.11 -3.06
N ARG A 75 -1.35 22.30 -3.64
CA ARG A 75 -2.14 22.75 -4.78
C ARG A 75 -1.97 21.79 -5.98
N GLU A 76 -0.74 21.45 -6.35
CA GLU A 76 -0.48 20.57 -7.50
C GLU A 76 -1.13 19.19 -7.32
N ILE A 77 -0.91 18.56 -6.16
CA ILE A 77 -1.49 17.25 -5.85
C ILE A 77 -3.02 17.34 -5.80
N PHE A 78 -3.58 18.42 -5.22
CA PHE A 78 -5.03 18.63 -5.20
C PHE A 78 -5.59 18.69 -6.61
N LEU A 79 -5.06 19.53 -7.50
CA LEU A 79 -5.58 19.69 -8.86
C LEU A 79 -5.49 18.38 -9.66
N GLY A 80 -4.37 17.65 -9.52
CA GLY A 80 -4.19 16.33 -10.13
C GLY A 80 -5.21 15.30 -9.64
N THR A 81 -5.46 15.28 -8.33
CA THR A 81 -6.40 14.33 -7.70
C THR A 81 -7.87 14.71 -7.93
N TRP A 82 -8.19 16.01 -7.95
CA TRP A 82 -9.56 16.52 -8.02
C TRP A 82 -10.26 16.11 -9.31
N SER A 83 -9.56 16.18 -10.45
CA SER A 83 -10.13 15.81 -11.74
C SER A 83 -10.61 14.33 -11.77
N ARG A 84 -9.82 13.43 -11.19
CA ARG A 84 -10.14 12.00 -11.04
C ARG A 84 -11.28 11.79 -10.05
N LEU A 85 -11.20 12.42 -8.88
CA LEU A 85 -12.25 12.35 -7.86
C LEU A 85 -13.61 12.77 -8.42
N ARG A 86 -13.65 13.87 -9.17
CA ARG A 86 -14.88 14.37 -9.82
C ARG A 86 -15.48 13.36 -10.79
N ALA A 87 -14.66 12.65 -11.56
CA ALA A 87 -15.14 11.61 -12.47
C ALA A 87 -15.83 10.46 -11.69
N VAL A 88 -15.18 9.97 -10.64
CA VAL A 88 -15.69 8.89 -9.77
C VAL A 88 -17.00 9.30 -9.06
N VAL A 89 -17.05 10.51 -8.50
CA VAL A 89 -18.26 11.01 -7.82
C VAL A 89 -19.41 11.22 -8.80
N ARG A 90 -19.16 11.73 -10.00
CA ARG A 90 -20.22 11.92 -11.01
C ARG A 90 -20.84 10.61 -11.44
N GLN A 91 -20.04 9.57 -11.64
CA GLN A 91 -20.55 8.23 -11.93
C GLN A 91 -21.46 7.74 -10.80
N THR A 92 -21.03 7.95 -9.55
CA THR A 92 -21.80 7.59 -8.36
C THR A 92 -23.13 8.35 -8.23
N VAL A 93 -23.15 9.66 -8.47
CA VAL A 93 -24.36 10.51 -8.38
C VAL A 93 -25.39 10.12 -9.42
N VAL A 94 -24.96 9.78 -10.64
CA VAL A 94 -25.85 9.41 -11.74
C VAL A 94 -26.49 8.03 -11.52
N GLU A 95 -25.74 7.10 -10.90
CA GLU A 95 -26.19 5.73 -10.69
C GLU A 95 -27.05 5.55 -9.42
N GLN A 96 -26.97 6.47 -8.46
CA GLN A 96 -27.76 6.38 -7.23
C GLN A 96 -29.24 6.81 -7.45
N LYS A 97 -30.13 5.82 -7.53
CA LYS A 97 -31.55 5.98 -7.22
C LYS A 97 -31.72 6.15 -5.69
N GLY A 98 -31.39 7.32 -5.14
CA GLY A 98 -31.37 7.53 -3.70
C GLY A 98 -31.49 8.99 -3.22
N ASP A 99 -31.62 9.13 -1.90
CA ASP A 99 -31.84 10.35 -1.09
C ASP A 99 -31.43 11.69 -1.75
N PRO A 100 -32.41 12.56 -2.10
CA PRO A 100 -32.15 13.87 -2.68
C PRO A 100 -31.23 14.77 -1.86
N ALA A 101 -31.27 14.67 -0.52
CA ALA A 101 -30.40 15.47 0.34
C ALA A 101 -28.93 15.05 0.19
N ARG A 102 -28.66 13.76 -0.02
CA ARG A 102 -27.31 13.23 -0.28
C ARG A 102 -26.80 13.67 -1.65
N ALA A 103 -27.61 13.52 -2.70
CA ALA A 103 -27.26 13.99 -4.03
C ALA A 103 -26.92 15.49 -4.02
N PHE A 104 -27.70 16.29 -3.28
CA PHE A 104 -27.43 17.70 -3.09
C PHE A 104 -26.08 17.96 -2.38
N ARG A 105 -25.73 17.23 -1.31
CA ARG A 105 -24.42 17.36 -0.65
C ARG A 105 -23.25 17.10 -1.60
N TYR A 106 -23.36 16.10 -2.47
CA TYR A 106 -22.32 15.83 -3.48
C TYR A 106 -22.23 16.94 -4.52
N VAL A 107 -23.35 17.50 -4.96
CA VAL A 107 -23.36 18.65 -5.87
C VAL A 107 -22.71 19.87 -5.22
N VAL A 108 -23.03 20.17 -3.96
CA VAL A 108 -22.41 21.27 -3.20
C VAL A 108 -20.91 21.04 -3.04
N PHE A 109 -20.49 19.84 -2.67
CA PHE A 109 -19.08 19.48 -2.53
C PHE A 109 -18.31 19.62 -3.86
N LEU A 110 -18.84 19.06 -4.94
CA LEU A 110 -18.22 19.18 -6.26
C LEU A 110 -18.18 20.62 -6.73
N GLY A 111 -19.25 21.39 -6.51
CA GLY A 111 -19.31 22.81 -6.84
C GLY A 111 -18.28 23.64 -6.07
N ALA A 112 -18.12 23.39 -4.77
CA ALA A 112 -17.15 24.08 -3.93
C ALA A 112 -15.70 23.79 -4.36
N GLY A 113 -15.37 22.53 -4.64
CA GLY A 113 -14.02 22.21 -5.13
C GLY A 113 -13.77 22.61 -6.59
N ASP A 114 -14.79 22.61 -7.45
CA ASP A 114 -14.69 23.17 -8.82
C ASP A 114 -14.46 24.69 -8.77
N ALA A 115 -15.14 25.41 -7.86
CA ALA A 115 -14.88 26.82 -7.63
C ALA A 115 -13.45 27.06 -7.14
N LEU A 116 -12.95 26.23 -6.21
CA LEU A 116 -11.56 26.31 -5.73
C LEU A 116 -10.56 26.12 -6.89
N ALA A 117 -10.75 25.10 -7.72
CA ALA A 117 -9.90 24.85 -8.89
C ALA A 117 -9.99 25.96 -9.96
N THR A 118 -11.17 26.60 -10.11
CA THR A 118 -11.38 27.66 -11.11
C THR A 118 -10.82 29.01 -10.64
N ILE A 119 -11.01 29.38 -9.37
CA ILE A 119 -10.41 30.58 -8.77
C ILE A 119 -8.89 30.51 -8.89
N ASP A 120 -8.33 29.34 -8.61
CA ASP A 120 -6.90 29.08 -8.76
C ASP A 120 -6.42 29.29 -10.21
N ALA A 121 -7.16 28.81 -11.21
CA ALA A 121 -6.84 29.05 -12.62
C ALA A 121 -6.91 30.54 -13.02
N ALA A 122 -7.80 31.32 -12.39
CA ALA A 122 -8.01 32.74 -12.70
C ALA A 122 -7.03 33.67 -11.96
N ALA A 123 -6.61 33.33 -10.74
CA ALA A 123 -5.70 34.14 -9.92
C ALA A 123 -4.73 33.27 -9.08
N PRO A 124 -3.70 32.66 -9.71
CA PRO A 124 -2.76 31.77 -9.00
C PRO A 124 -2.03 32.43 -7.83
N ALA A 125 -1.78 33.75 -7.91
CA ALA A 125 -1.10 34.52 -6.88
C ALA A 125 -1.98 34.89 -5.67
N ALA A 126 -3.29 34.60 -5.71
CA ALA A 126 -4.22 34.95 -4.63
C ALA A 126 -4.09 34.02 -3.41
N GLY A 127 -3.47 32.83 -3.56
CA GLY A 127 -3.24 31.89 -2.45
C GLY A 127 -4.52 31.39 -1.77
N LEU A 128 -5.66 31.45 -2.48
CA LEU A 128 -6.97 31.20 -1.90
C LEU A 128 -7.21 29.69 -1.70
N ASP A 129 -7.37 29.31 -0.43
CA ASP A 129 -8.11 28.15 0.08
C ASP A 129 -7.56 26.71 -0.05
N PHE A 130 -6.29 26.47 -0.41
CA PHE A 130 -5.60 25.19 -0.11
C PHE A 130 -5.06 25.10 1.33
N SER A 131 -5.50 26.02 2.19
CA SER A 131 -5.18 25.99 3.63
C SER A 131 -5.89 24.83 4.33
N ALA A 132 -5.39 24.43 5.51
CA ALA A 132 -6.06 23.44 6.35
C ALA A 132 -7.52 23.83 6.64
N ASP A 133 -7.82 25.12 6.87
CA ASP A 133 -9.20 25.54 7.12
C ASP A 133 -10.09 25.47 5.89
N GLY A 134 -9.55 25.74 4.70
CA GLY A 134 -10.26 25.54 3.43
C GLY A 134 -10.62 24.07 3.21
N LEU A 135 -9.65 23.17 3.41
CA LEU A 135 -9.86 21.72 3.31
C LEU A 135 -10.88 21.21 4.35
N ARG A 136 -10.87 21.74 5.59
CA ARG A 136 -11.89 21.41 6.61
C ARG A 136 -13.29 21.83 6.17
N ARG A 137 -13.43 23.06 5.65
CA ARG A 137 -14.72 23.57 5.17
C ARG A 137 -15.25 22.71 4.02
N LEU A 138 -14.39 22.35 3.06
CA LEU A 138 -14.75 21.49 1.95
C LEU A 138 -15.11 20.06 2.40
N ALA A 139 -14.38 19.48 3.35
CA ALA A 139 -14.73 18.18 3.90
C ALA A 139 -16.09 18.21 4.62
N LYS A 140 -16.35 19.22 5.46
CA LYS A 140 -17.61 19.37 6.20
C LYS A 140 -18.83 19.63 5.31
N SER A 141 -18.65 20.01 4.04
CA SER A 141 -19.80 20.08 3.12
C SER A 141 -20.33 18.69 2.72
N LEU A 142 -19.50 17.63 2.81
CA LEU A 142 -19.93 16.25 2.57
C LEU A 142 -20.66 15.64 3.76
N ASP A 143 -20.18 15.93 4.96
CA ASP A 143 -20.75 15.44 6.22
C ASP A 143 -20.77 16.58 7.26
N PRO A 144 -21.82 17.43 7.24
CA PRO A 144 -21.94 18.58 8.13
C PRO A 144 -22.11 18.22 9.60
N GLU A 145 -22.59 17.01 9.89
CA GLU A 145 -22.82 16.51 11.25
C GLU A 145 -21.54 15.96 11.89
N TYR A 146 -20.44 15.85 11.12
CA TYR A 146 -19.16 15.38 11.65
C TYR A 146 -18.54 16.41 12.61
N THR A 147 -18.39 15.99 13.87
CA THR A 147 -17.90 16.83 14.97
C THR A 147 -16.38 16.79 15.18
N GLY A 148 -15.67 15.82 14.57
CA GLY A 148 -14.21 15.72 14.65
C GLY A 148 -13.47 16.65 13.68
N ASP A 149 -12.14 16.52 13.63
CA ASP A 149 -11.32 17.18 12.61
C ASP A 149 -11.17 16.27 11.38
N PRO A 150 -11.73 16.62 10.21
CA PRO A 150 -11.64 15.79 9.01
C PRO A 150 -10.20 15.67 8.47
N LEU A 151 -9.26 16.47 8.99
CA LEU A 151 -7.85 16.41 8.61
C LEU A 151 -7.00 15.60 9.59
N GLU A 152 -7.60 15.09 10.68
CA GLU A 152 -6.87 14.35 11.70
C GLU A 152 -6.15 13.14 11.09
N GLN A 153 -4.89 12.97 11.49
CA GLN A 153 -4.05 11.86 11.09
C GLN A 153 -3.83 10.92 12.28
N SER A 154 -3.84 9.63 12.00
CA SER A 154 -3.53 8.59 12.98
C SER A 154 -2.62 7.55 12.38
N ASP A 155 -1.67 7.08 13.19
CA ASP A 155 -0.81 5.93 12.87
C ASP A 155 -1.46 4.59 13.24
N LEU A 156 -2.66 4.64 13.85
CA LEU A 156 -3.46 3.47 14.15
C LEU A 156 -4.31 3.07 12.93
N PRO A 157 -4.63 1.77 12.78
CA PRO A 157 -5.62 1.34 11.81
C PRO A 157 -6.98 2.01 12.04
N ASP A 158 -7.64 2.41 10.95
CA ASP A 158 -9.01 2.90 10.91
C ASP A 158 -9.92 1.72 10.53
N PRO A 159 -10.75 1.19 11.46
CA PRO A 159 -11.61 0.05 11.20
C PRO A 159 -12.61 0.30 10.07
N ARG A 160 -13.09 1.54 9.90
CA ARG A 160 -14.01 1.90 8.82
C ARG A 160 -13.28 1.82 7.49
N LEU A 161 -12.04 2.33 7.40
CA LEU A 161 -11.22 2.23 6.18
C LEU A 161 -10.95 0.76 5.81
N GLN A 162 -10.56 -0.06 6.79
CA GLN A 162 -10.36 -1.50 6.61
C GLN A 162 -11.63 -2.21 6.12
N GLN A 163 -12.78 -1.93 6.74
CA GLN A 163 -14.06 -2.52 6.35
C GLN A 163 -14.48 -2.13 4.93
N LEU A 164 -14.39 -0.84 4.59
CA LEU A 164 -14.81 -0.32 3.28
C LEU A 164 -14.04 -0.97 2.13
N PHE A 165 -12.73 -1.16 2.32
CA PHE A 165 -11.83 -1.70 1.31
C PHE A 165 -11.49 -3.18 1.51
N ARG A 166 -12.15 -3.84 2.49
CA ARG A 166 -12.02 -5.27 2.81
C ARG A 166 -10.60 -5.72 3.14
N PHE A 167 -9.82 -4.84 3.76
CA PHE A 167 -8.52 -5.21 4.33
C PHE A 167 -8.73 -5.80 5.72
N ARG A 168 -7.98 -6.87 6.02
CA ARG A 168 -7.99 -7.50 7.33
C ARG A 168 -6.77 -7.09 8.14
N ASP A 169 -6.92 -7.07 9.46
CA ASP A 169 -5.76 -7.01 10.35
C ASP A 169 -4.92 -8.29 10.16
N PRO A 170 -3.61 -8.19 9.88
CA PRO A 170 -2.71 -9.34 9.77
C PRO A 170 -2.71 -10.29 10.98
N ASP A 171 -2.98 -9.77 12.17
CA ASP A 171 -3.05 -10.57 13.41
C ASP A 171 -4.44 -11.18 13.65
N ALA A 172 -5.44 -10.86 12.80
CA ALA A 172 -6.73 -11.52 12.87
C ALA A 172 -6.59 -13.03 12.60
N PRO A 173 -7.54 -13.86 13.06
CA PRO A 173 -7.55 -15.27 12.75
C PRO A 173 -7.44 -15.55 11.23
N PRO A 174 -6.79 -16.65 10.82
CA PRO A 174 -6.64 -17.01 9.40
C PRO A 174 -8.00 -17.06 8.67
N ARG A 175 -8.01 -16.79 7.36
CA ARG A 175 -9.17 -17.12 6.51
C ARG A 175 -9.40 -18.63 6.55
N ARG A 176 -10.63 -19.08 6.27
CA ARG A 176 -10.90 -20.52 6.15
C ARG A 176 -10.13 -21.05 4.94
N PRO A 177 -9.34 -22.12 5.09
CA PRO A 177 -8.62 -22.70 3.95
C PRO A 177 -9.59 -23.31 2.94
N ARG A 178 -9.21 -23.34 1.67
CA ARG A 178 -9.99 -24.04 0.63
C ARG A 178 -10.06 -25.53 0.98
N ARG A 179 -11.25 -26.13 0.87
CA ARG A 179 -11.42 -27.58 1.05
C ARG A 179 -10.89 -28.31 -0.18
N LYS A 180 -10.04 -29.31 0.05
CA LYS A 180 -9.42 -30.12 -1.01
C LYS A 180 -10.45 -30.99 -1.75
N PRO A 181 -10.42 -31.08 -3.10
CA PRO A 181 -11.10 -32.14 -3.83
C PRO A 181 -10.45 -33.51 -3.51
N ALA A 182 -11.25 -34.54 -3.26
CA ALA A 182 -10.72 -35.88 -3.01
C ALA A 182 -9.91 -36.38 -4.22
N GLY A 183 -8.62 -36.68 -4.02
CA GLY A 183 -7.75 -37.27 -5.06
C GLY A 183 -6.56 -36.41 -5.53
N SER A 184 -6.44 -35.16 -5.10
CA SER A 184 -5.24 -34.36 -5.41
C SER A 184 -4.00 -34.82 -4.62
N SER A 185 -2.85 -34.96 -5.27
CA SER A 185 -1.56 -35.32 -4.65
C SER A 185 -0.83 -34.14 -4.00
N TRP A 186 -1.41 -32.93 -4.02
CA TRP A 186 -0.78 -31.75 -3.43
C TRP A 186 -0.73 -31.82 -1.88
N HIS A 187 0.46 -31.55 -1.35
CA HIS A 187 0.78 -31.51 0.07
C HIS A 187 0.40 -30.15 0.68
N TRP A 188 -0.90 -29.89 0.80
CA TRP A 188 -1.40 -28.83 1.67
C TRP A 188 -2.25 -29.50 2.76
N PHE A 189 -1.99 -29.14 4.02
CA PHE A 189 -2.29 -29.90 5.23
C PHE A 189 -3.74 -30.38 5.44
N ARG A 190 -3.88 -31.47 6.23
CA ARG A 190 -5.14 -32.12 6.66
C ARG A 190 -6.02 -31.21 7.54
N PRO A 191 -7.36 -31.19 7.39
CA PRO A 191 -8.23 -30.41 8.27
C PRO A 191 -8.63 -31.20 9.53
N ASN A 192 -8.71 -30.51 10.68
CA ASN A 192 -9.81 -30.56 11.68
C ASN A 192 -9.47 -30.00 13.08
N ALA A 193 -8.27 -29.47 13.33
CA ALA A 193 -7.92 -28.76 14.58
C ALA A 193 -7.11 -27.45 14.36
N ALA A 194 -7.17 -26.90 13.14
CA ALA A 194 -6.10 -26.08 12.59
C ALA A 194 -6.03 -24.62 13.08
N HIS A 195 -7.13 -23.99 13.51
CA HIS A 195 -7.08 -22.55 13.80
C HIS A 195 -6.27 -22.16 15.04
N ALA A 196 -6.30 -22.99 16.09
CA ALA A 196 -5.48 -22.74 17.29
C ALA A 196 -3.99 -23.01 16.98
N ALA A 197 -3.70 -24.15 16.35
CA ALA A 197 -2.33 -24.52 15.95
C ALA A 197 -1.71 -23.53 14.95
N GLU A 198 -2.47 -23.01 13.98
CA GLU A 198 -2.01 -21.99 13.03
C GLU A 198 -1.80 -20.61 13.69
N ALA A 199 -2.65 -20.25 14.66
CA ALA A 199 -2.47 -19.04 15.46
C ALA A 199 -1.25 -19.15 16.39
N ASP A 200 -0.95 -20.35 16.87
CA ASP A 200 0.23 -20.64 17.69
C ASP A 200 1.50 -20.60 16.83
N GLU A 201 1.48 -21.19 15.63
CA GLU A 201 2.61 -21.14 14.68
C GLU A 201 2.91 -19.70 14.23
N TRP A 202 1.89 -18.91 13.90
CA TRP A 202 2.08 -17.49 13.53
C TRP A 202 2.79 -16.69 14.62
N ARG A 203 2.39 -16.90 15.88
CA ARG A 203 2.99 -16.24 17.04
C ARG A 203 4.39 -16.74 17.35
N ASP A 204 4.64 -18.05 17.20
CA ASP A 204 5.98 -18.64 17.35
C ASP A 204 6.97 -18.06 16.33
N LEU A 205 6.59 -18.06 15.04
CA LEU A 205 7.41 -17.50 13.97
C LEU A 205 7.68 -16.00 14.18
N ALA A 206 6.67 -15.25 14.64
CA ALA A 206 6.82 -13.84 14.99
C ALA A 206 7.85 -13.64 16.11
N SER A 207 7.77 -14.45 17.18
CA SER A 207 8.70 -14.41 18.32
C SER A 207 10.13 -14.77 17.89
N ARG A 208 10.29 -15.85 17.12
CA ARG A 208 11.61 -16.31 16.64
C ARG A 208 12.35 -15.30 15.78
N LEU A 209 11.60 -14.49 15.01
CA LEU A 209 12.16 -13.48 14.12
C LEU A 209 12.30 -12.11 14.80
N ASP A 210 11.87 -11.94 16.06
CA ASP A 210 11.93 -10.66 16.75
C ASP A 210 13.38 -10.17 16.85
N ARG A 211 13.64 -9.01 16.24
CA ARG A 211 14.95 -8.36 16.17
C ARG A 211 16.09 -9.27 15.70
N TRP A 212 15.79 -10.35 14.95
CA TRP A 212 16.81 -11.27 14.48
C TRP A 212 17.55 -10.69 13.26
N VAL A 213 18.85 -10.42 13.44
CA VAL A 213 19.81 -10.11 12.37
C VAL A 213 20.82 -11.26 12.31
N PRO A 214 20.72 -12.17 11.32
CA PRO A 214 21.46 -13.42 11.34
C PRO A 214 22.97 -13.22 11.11
N ALA A 215 23.79 -13.94 11.87
CA ALA A 215 25.19 -14.19 11.55
C ALA A 215 25.31 -15.17 10.36
N ALA A 216 26.52 -15.34 9.83
CA ALA A 216 26.74 -16.14 8.61
C ALA A 216 26.33 -17.61 8.79
N GLU A 217 26.62 -18.17 9.96
CA GLU A 217 26.28 -19.52 10.40
C GLU A 217 24.78 -19.72 10.67
N GLU A 218 24.05 -18.64 10.96
CA GLU A 218 22.60 -18.67 11.22
C GLU A 218 21.77 -18.53 9.95
N LEU A 219 22.39 -18.22 8.80
CA LEU A 219 21.68 -17.88 7.57
C LEU A 219 20.73 -18.98 7.08
N SER A 220 21.06 -20.26 7.25
CA SER A 220 20.16 -21.37 6.84
C SER A 220 18.89 -21.35 7.68
N ALA A 221 19.05 -21.39 9.01
CA ALA A 221 17.93 -21.39 9.95
C ALA A 221 17.07 -20.13 9.82
N TYR A 222 17.68 -18.96 9.60
CA TYR A 222 16.98 -17.72 9.34
C TYR A 222 16.14 -17.81 8.07
N ARG A 223 16.73 -18.25 6.95
CA ARG A 223 16.03 -18.38 5.66
C ARG A 223 14.88 -19.35 5.73
N GLU A 224 15.06 -20.50 6.39
CA GLU A 224 13.98 -21.48 6.61
C GLU A 224 12.84 -20.88 7.44
N THR A 225 13.17 -20.13 8.49
CA THR A 225 12.17 -19.47 9.35
C THR A 225 11.40 -18.39 8.58
N VAL A 226 12.08 -17.55 7.78
CA VAL A 226 11.42 -16.53 6.96
C VAL A 226 10.60 -17.17 5.82
N ASP A 227 11.09 -18.22 5.17
CA ASP A 227 10.34 -18.94 4.14
C ASP A 227 9.04 -19.52 4.71
N ARG A 228 9.10 -20.13 5.91
CA ARG A 228 7.90 -20.61 6.60
C ARG A 228 6.97 -19.47 6.98
N LEU A 229 7.49 -18.36 7.51
CA LEU A 229 6.67 -17.18 7.81
C LEU A 229 5.93 -16.66 6.57
N LEU A 230 6.62 -16.52 5.43
CA LEU A 230 6.03 -16.01 4.19
C LEU A 230 5.01 -16.99 3.60
N THR A 231 5.24 -18.29 3.77
CA THR A 231 4.25 -19.34 3.44
C THR A 231 2.99 -19.15 4.28
N VAL A 232 3.12 -19.12 5.61
CA VAL A 232 1.99 -18.93 6.51
C VAL A 232 1.28 -17.58 6.26
N ALA A 233 2.01 -16.51 5.97
CA ALA A 233 1.41 -15.22 5.61
C ALA A 233 0.54 -15.32 4.35
N ALA A 234 1.00 -16.02 3.31
CA ALA A 234 0.22 -16.25 2.10
C ALA A 234 -1.02 -17.11 2.40
N GLU A 235 -0.88 -18.20 3.15
CA GLU A 235 -1.99 -19.08 3.56
C GLU A 235 -3.08 -18.32 4.34
N ARG A 236 -2.68 -17.45 5.28
CA ARG A 236 -3.59 -16.66 6.12
C ARG A 236 -4.33 -15.58 5.33
N SER A 237 -3.68 -15.00 4.31
CA SER A 237 -4.21 -13.90 3.50
C SER A 237 -4.96 -14.36 2.25
N LEU A 238 -4.72 -15.55 1.71
CA LEU A 238 -5.40 -16.00 0.51
C LEU A 238 -6.92 -16.11 0.76
N ASP A 239 -7.70 -15.45 -0.09
CA ASP A 239 -9.16 -15.54 -0.07
C ASP A 239 -9.63 -16.56 -1.11
N PRO A 240 -10.03 -17.77 -0.67
CA PRO A 240 -10.35 -18.86 -1.58
C PRO A 240 -11.69 -18.66 -2.29
N ASP A 241 -12.53 -17.74 -1.81
CA ASP A 241 -13.81 -17.40 -2.42
C ASP A 241 -13.63 -16.34 -3.53
N ALA A 242 -12.55 -15.56 -3.47
CA ALA A 242 -12.25 -14.48 -4.43
C ALA A 242 -11.32 -14.90 -5.58
N LEU A 243 -10.50 -15.94 -5.38
CA LEU A 243 -9.57 -16.45 -6.40
C LEU A 243 -9.81 -17.94 -6.66
N ASP A 244 -9.57 -18.36 -7.91
CA ASP A 244 -9.59 -19.76 -8.33
C ASP A 244 -8.36 -20.54 -7.78
N GLU A 245 -8.47 -21.86 -7.65
CA GLU A 245 -7.41 -22.72 -7.13
C GLU A 245 -6.10 -22.68 -7.90
N ARG A 246 -6.15 -22.36 -9.19
CA ARG A 246 -4.94 -22.17 -9.99
C ARG A 246 -4.01 -21.06 -9.45
N PHE A 247 -4.53 -20.12 -8.65
CA PHE A 247 -3.74 -19.02 -8.11
C PHE A 247 -3.01 -19.35 -6.80
N ASP A 248 -3.26 -20.50 -6.18
CA ASP A 248 -2.75 -20.80 -4.84
C ASP A 248 -1.21 -20.81 -4.79
N ASP A 249 -0.58 -21.64 -5.63
CA ASP A 249 0.88 -21.73 -5.73
C ASP A 249 1.47 -20.40 -6.22
N LEU A 250 0.82 -19.76 -7.20
CA LEU A 250 1.24 -18.46 -7.71
C LEU A 250 1.31 -17.43 -6.59
N PHE A 251 0.31 -17.40 -5.71
CA PHE A 251 0.24 -16.43 -4.62
C PHE A 251 1.37 -16.65 -3.60
N HIS A 252 1.68 -17.90 -3.26
CA HIS A 252 2.84 -18.24 -2.42
C HIS A 252 4.14 -17.72 -3.03
N HIS A 253 4.33 -18.00 -4.32
CA HIS A 253 5.52 -17.55 -5.05
C HIS A 253 5.60 -16.02 -5.12
N VAL A 254 4.48 -15.32 -5.33
CA VAL A 254 4.42 -13.85 -5.37
C VAL A 254 4.81 -13.24 -4.02
N VAL A 255 4.28 -13.75 -2.91
CA VAL A 255 4.61 -13.25 -1.56
C VAL A 255 6.11 -13.41 -1.28
N LYS A 256 6.65 -14.61 -1.50
CA LYS A 256 8.08 -14.91 -1.28
C LYS A 256 9.01 -14.09 -2.18
N ALA A 257 8.67 -13.99 -3.48
CA ALA A 257 9.44 -13.22 -4.44
C ALA A 257 9.40 -11.72 -4.15
N THR A 258 8.26 -11.19 -3.67
CA THR A 258 8.12 -9.79 -3.26
C THR A 258 9.02 -9.51 -2.06
N ALA A 259 8.98 -10.32 -1.00
CA ALA A 259 9.87 -10.16 0.15
C ALA A 259 11.36 -10.19 -0.25
N TRP A 260 11.74 -11.06 -1.20
CA TRP A 260 13.11 -11.11 -1.71
C TRP A 260 13.44 -9.85 -2.52
N GLN A 261 12.51 -9.41 -3.35
CA GLN A 261 12.68 -8.23 -4.18
C GLN A 261 12.85 -6.96 -3.35
N GLU A 262 12.04 -6.79 -2.31
CA GLU A 262 11.95 -5.58 -1.52
C GLU A 262 13.02 -5.48 -0.43
N SER A 263 13.26 -6.55 0.33
CA SER A 263 14.16 -6.50 1.49
C SER A 263 15.31 -7.50 1.44
N CYS A 264 15.30 -8.41 0.47
CA CYS A 264 16.09 -9.65 0.50
C CYS A 264 15.82 -10.46 1.78
N TRP A 265 14.53 -10.60 2.13
CA TRP A 265 14.05 -11.35 3.29
C TRP A 265 14.48 -10.78 4.65
N ARG A 266 14.69 -9.46 4.75
CA ARG A 266 15.14 -8.81 6.00
C ARG A 266 14.05 -7.93 6.59
N GLN A 267 13.66 -8.22 7.84
CA GLN A 267 12.91 -7.26 8.66
C GLN A 267 13.83 -6.27 9.36
N PHE A 268 14.94 -6.78 9.92
CA PHE A 268 15.83 -6.03 10.81
C PHE A 268 17.24 -5.89 10.22
N VAL A 269 17.91 -4.83 10.64
CA VAL A 269 19.31 -4.52 10.30
C VAL A 269 20.04 -3.99 11.52
N ARG A 270 21.35 -4.18 11.57
CA ARG A 270 22.22 -3.60 12.58
C ARG A 270 22.75 -2.24 12.08
N ARG A 271 22.58 -1.17 12.87
CA ARG A 271 23.17 0.15 12.65
C ARG A 271 24.03 0.51 13.87
N GLY A 272 25.35 0.39 13.71
CA GLY A 272 26.26 0.42 14.86
C GLY A 272 25.97 -0.77 15.79
N GLU A 273 25.84 -0.51 17.08
CA GLU A 273 25.51 -1.54 18.09
C GLU A 273 24.02 -1.82 18.22
N VAL A 274 23.16 -1.06 17.52
CA VAL A 274 21.70 -1.13 17.70
C VAL A 274 21.06 -1.93 16.57
N VAL A 275 20.23 -2.91 16.93
CA VAL A 275 19.31 -3.55 15.99
C VAL A 275 18.10 -2.65 15.80
N THR A 276 17.77 -2.36 14.55
CA THR A 276 16.61 -1.57 14.15
C THR A 276 15.92 -2.23 12.95
N TYR A 277 14.75 -1.74 12.56
CA TYR A 277 14.05 -2.24 11.38
C TYR A 277 14.66 -1.70 10.09
N LEU A 278 14.52 -2.46 9.01
CA LEU A 278 14.88 -2.02 7.67
C LEU A 278 13.94 -0.89 7.26
N ALA A 279 14.49 0.26 6.88
CA ALA A 279 13.72 1.41 6.43
C ALA A 279 14.37 2.04 5.19
N SER A 280 13.56 2.40 4.21
CA SER A 280 13.96 3.20 3.06
C SER A 280 13.94 4.70 3.41
N PRO A 281 14.64 5.56 2.66
CA PRO A 281 14.52 7.01 2.80
C PRO A 281 13.11 7.55 2.54
N THR A 282 12.29 6.81 1.78
CA THR A 282 10.92 7.19 1.40
C THR A 282 9.85 6.70 2.38
N GLY A 283 10.25 6.02 3.47
CA GLY A 283 9.34 5.57 4.53
C GLY A 283 8.77 4.16 4.33
N ASP A 284 9.39 3.34 3.49
CA ASP A 284 9.07 1.92 3.32
C ASP A 284 9.77 1.10 4.41
N VAL A 285 9.06 0.19 5.07
CA VAL A 285 9.61 -0.52 6.25
C VAL A 285 9.49 -2.03 6.16
N GLY A 286 10.49 -2.70 6.74
CA GLY A 286 10.48 -4.13 7.04
C GLY A 286 10.59 -5.06 5.83
N LEU A 287 10.19 -6.31 6.06
CA LEU A 287 10.34 -7.48 5.20
C LEU A 287 9.72 -7.31 3.80
N MET A 288 8.61 -6.61 3.71
CA MET A 288 7.86 -6.34 2.49
C MET A 288 8.02 -4.89 2.00
N GLN A 289 8.83 -4.06 2.68
CA GLN A 289 9.02 -2.62 2.38
C GLN A 289 7.68 -1.89 2.17
N ILE A 290 6.81 -1.92 3.18
CA ILE A 290 5.49 -1.28 3.12
C ILE A 290 5.64 0.19 3.49
N ASN A 291 5.20 1.09 2.62
CA ASN A 291 5.22 2.53 2.89
C ASN A 291 4.18 2.91 3.95
N ILE A 292 4.63 3.43 5.09
CA ILE A 292 3.74 3.78 6.21
C ILE A 292 2.79 4.93 5.89
N ARG A 293 3.15 5.83 4.96
CA ARG A 293 2.26 6.94 4.53
C ARG A 293 1.23 6.45 3.51
N VAL A 294 1.65 5.71 2.49
CA VAL A 294 0.73 5.18 1.45
C VAL A 294 -0.37 4.31 2.08
N TRP A 295 0.00 3.47 3.03
CA TRP A 295 -0.92 2.50 3.65
C TRP A 295 -1.48 2.93 5.02
N ARG A 296 -1.33 4.22 5.37
CA ARG A 296 -1.83 4.80 6.62
C ARG A 296 -3.33 4.53 6.81
N GLY A 297 -3.72 4.17 8.03
CA GLY A 297 -5.09 3.83 8.38
C GLY A 297 -5.55 2.43 7.94
N LEU A 298 -4.82 1.74 7.04
CA LEU A 298 -5.10 0.34 6.72
C LEU A 298 -4.32 -0.63 7.61
N PHE A 299 -3.10 -0.23 8.02
CA PHE A 299 -2.21 -1.03 8.85
C PHE A 299 -1.55 -0.17 9.94
N SER A 300 -1.13 -0.80 11.04
CA SER A 300 -0.41 -0.14 12.13
C SER A 300 1.04 0.14 11.76
N ALA A 301 1.45 1.41 11.76
CA ALA A 301 2.83 1.79 11.43
C ALA A 301 3.85 1.15 12.38
N ALA A 302 3.57 1.15 13.68
CA ALA A 302 4.45 0.56 14.70
C ALA A 302 4.63 -0.95 14.49
N LYS A 303 3.55 -1.69 14.18
CA LYS A 303 3.65 -3.13 13.92
C LYS A 303 4.33 -3.45 12.60
N LEU A 304 4.10 -2.65 11.55
CA LEU A 304 4.84 -2.78 10.28
C LEU A 304 6.36 -2.66 10.49
N GLN A 305 6.78 -1.77 11.40
CA GLN A 305 8.19 -1.57 11.73
C GLN A 305 8.75 -2.72 12.58
N TRP A 306 8.03 -3.17 13.61
CA TRP A 306 8.63 -4.00 14.66
C TRP A 306 8.19 -5.46 14.68
N SER A 307 7.24 -5.88 13.85
CA SER A 307 6.83 -7.28 13.73
C SER A 307 7.05 -7.78 12.32
N ALA A 308 8.00 -8.72 12.14
CA ALA A 308 8.24 -9.37 10.85
C ALA A 308 6.98 -10.08 10.34
N ALA A 309 6.24 -10.73 11.24
CA ALA A 309 4.99 -11.41 10.92
C ALA A 309 3.91 -10.42 10.48
N TYR A 310 3.67 -9.34 11.24
CA TYR A 310 2.69 -8.33 10.85
C TYR A 310 3.04 -7.68 9.51
N ASN A 311 4.31 -7.40 9.26
CA ASN A 311 4.79 -6.85 8.00
C ASN A 311 4.57 -7.84 6.83
N ALA A 312 4.91 -9.12 7.01
CA ALA A 312 4.63 -10.18 6.04
C ALA A 312 3.14 -10.31 5.72
N GLY A 313 2.30 -10.37 6.76
CA GLY A 313 0.85 -10.51 6.61
C GLY A 313 0.19 -9.29 5.97
N ALA A 314 0.62 -8.07 6.31
CA ALA A 314 0.17 -6.86 5.65
C ALA A 314 0.56 -6.85 4.16
N GLY A 315 1.80 -7.26 3.86
CA GLY A 315 2.28 -7.36 2.48
C GLY A 315 1.51 -8.40 1.67
N ALA A 316 1.22 -9.56 2.26
CA ALA A 316 0.39 -10.60 1.66
C ALA A 316 -1.04 -10.12 1.43
N GLU A 317 -1.67 -9.43 2.39
CA GLU A 317 -3.01 -8.85 2.21
C GLU A 317 -3.03 -7.83 1.06
N ILE A 318 -2.04 -6.93 0.98
CA ILE A 318 -1.89 -5.99 -0.15
C ILE A 318 -1.79 -6.74 -1.48
N LEU A 319 -0.91 -7.74 -1.56
CA LEU A 319 -0.70 -8.53 -2.77
C LEU A 319 -1.97 -9.29 -3.18
N GLN A 320 -2.74 -9.81 -2.23
CA GLN A 320 -4.02 -10.49 -2.48
C GLN A 320 -5.02 -9.54 -3.15
N HIS A 321 -5.18 -8.33 -2.61
CA HIS A 321 -6.07 -7.31 -3.18
C HIS A 321 -5.62 -6.90 -4.59
N LEU A 322 -4.32 -6.72 -4.81
CA LEU A 322 -3.79 -6.36 -6.13
C LEU A 322 -3.92 -7.52 -7.13
N LEU A 323 -3.77 -8.75 -6.69
CA LEU A 323 -3.97 -9.95 -7.51
C LEU A 323 -5.43 -10.06 -7.95
N ILE A 324 -6.38 -9.94 -7.02
CA ILE A 324 -7.82 -9.99 -7.32
C ILE A 324 -8.19 -8.88 -8.32
N ARG A 325 -7.77 -7.64 -8.06
CA ARG A 325 -8.23 -6.47 -8.83
C ARG A 325 -7.54 -6.32 -10.18
N TYR A 326 -6.27 -6.68 -10.27
CA TYR A 326 -5.43 -6.40 -11.45
C TYR A 326 -4.78 -7.67 -12.01
N GLY A 327 -4.09 -8.44 -11.17
CA GLY A 327 -3.31 -9.59 -11.62
C GLY A 327 -4.15 -10.65 -12.33
N ALA A 328 -5.30 -11.02 -11.78
CA ALA A 328 -6.18 -12.05 -12.34
C ALA A 328 -6.73 -11.69 -13.74
N ARG A 329 -6.72 -10.41 -14.12
CA ARG A 329 -7.15 -9.93 -15.45
C ARG A 329 -6.07 -10.10 -16.53
N GLU A 330 -4.84 -10.41 -16.13
CA GLU A 330 -3.67 -10.44 -17.00
C GLU A 330 -3.23 -11.85 -17.38
N THR A 331 -4.07 -12.87 -17.13
CA THR A 331 -3.74 -14.29 -17.33
C THR A 331 -3.88 -14.79 -18.77
N ARG A 332 -4.33 -13.94 -19.71
CA ARG A 332 -4.64 -14.35 -21.10
C ARG A 332 -3.48 -15.04 -21.81
N ASP A 333 -2.25 -14.58 -21.55
CA ASP A 333 -1.02 -15.09 -22.20
C ASP A 333 -0.13 -15.91 -21.25
N GLY A 334 -0.70 -16.42 -20.16
CA GLY A 334 0.03 -17.16 -19.13
C GLY A 334 -0.38 -16.72 -17.72
N LEU A 335 -0.57 -17.70 -16.82
CA LEU A 335 -1.02 -17.46 -15.45
C LEU A 335 -0.01 -16.60 -14.67
N GLU A 336 1.28 -16.81 -14.91
CA GLU A 336 2.41 -16.08 -14.33
C GLU A 336 2.42 -14.58 -14.63
N ASN A 337 1.72 -14.12 -15.68
CA ASN A 337 1.56 -12.70 -15.93
C ASN A 337 0.74 -12.02 -14.82
N ALA A 338 -0.12 -12.78 -14.12
CA ALA A 338 -0.77 -12.27 -12.92
C ALA A 338 0.24 -11.89 -11.84
N ALA A 339 1.30 -12.68 -11.63
CA ALA A 339 2.37 -12.36 -10.69
C ALA A 339 3.08 -11.05 -11.05
N ARG A 340 3.43 -10.88 -12.34
CA ARG A 340 4.12 -9.70 -12.85
C ARG A 340 3.26 -8.44 -12.75
N ALA A 341 1.97 -8.56 -13.05
CA ALA A 341 1.01 -7.47 -12.95
C ALA A 341 0.78 -7.05 -11.48
N THR A 342 0.60 -8.03 -10.59
CA THR A 342 0.43 -7.80 -9.15
C THR A 342 1.64 -7.07 -8.57
N TYR A 343 2.86 -7.52 -8.87
CA TYR A 343 4.07 -6.85 -8.37
C TYR A 343 4.28 -5.46 -8.97
N SER A 344 3.99 -5.28 -10.28
CA SER A 344 4.03 -3.95 -10.91
C SER A 344 3.12 -2.95 -10.19
N ALA A 345 1.92 -3.42 -9.80
CA ALA A 345 0.98 -2.63 -9.01
C ALA A 345 1.43 -2.40 -7.57
N TYR A 346 2.06 -3.40 -6.94
CA TYR A 346 2.59 -3.31 -5.58
C TYR A 346 3.62 -2.17 -5.47
N GLN A 347 4.63 -2.22 -6.35
CA GLN A 347 5.74 -1.29 -6.36
C GLN A 347 5.34 0.08 -6.92
N GLY A 348 4.58 0.10 -8.03
CA GLY A 348 4.32 1.31 -8.80
C GLY A 348 2.98 1.99 -8.54
N GLY A 349 2.08 1.32 -7.83
CA GLY A 349 0.69 1.72 -7.64
C GLY A 349 -0.29 1.07 -8.62
N PRO A 350 -1.57 1.01 -8.26
CA PRO A 350 -2.62 0.34 -9.05
C PRO A 350 -2.64 0.71 -10.53
N ALA A 351 -2.45 2.00 -10.87
CA ALA A 351 -2.43 2.48 -12.25
C ALA A 351 -1.27 1.90 -13.09
N ARG A 352 -0.24 1.31 -12.46
CA ARG A 352 0.96 0.77 -13.11
C ARG A 352 0.96 -0.75 -13.26
N TYR A 353 -0.14 -1.45 -13.01
CA TYR A 353 -0.17 -2.93 -13.08
C TYR A 353 0.29 -3.51 -14.43
N ARG A 354 0.12 -2.79 -15.55
CA ARG A 354 0.60 -3.21 -16.89
C ARG A 354 2.04 -2.83 -17.22
N ARG A 355 2.76 -2.18 -16.30
CA ARG A 355 4.13 -1.69 -16.55
C ARG A 355 5.07 -2.80 -17.04
N TYR A 356 4.94 -4.01 -16.52
CA TYR A 356 5.75 -5.15 -16.97
C TYR A 356 5.66 -5.45 -18.49
N ARG A 357 4.59 -5.01 -19.16
CA ARG A 357 4.41 -5.09 -20.62
C ARG A 357 4.81 -3.82 -21.34
N THR A 358 4.48 -2.66 -20.76
CA THR A 358 4.52 -1.37 -21.46
C THR A 358 5.78 -0.55 -21.17
N ALA A 359 6.57 -0.93 -20.17
CA ALA A 359 7.79 -0.21 -19.84
C ALA A 359 8.79 -0.26 -21.00
N THR A 360 9.32 0.92 -21.36
CA THR A 360 10.41 1.04 -22.31
C THR A 360 11.63 0.26 -21.81
N ALA A 361 12.27 -0.48 -22.72
CA ALA A 361 13.49 -1.20 -22.43
C ALA A 361 14.54 -0.26 -21.80
N ALA A 362 15.31 -0.78 -20.85
CA ALA A 362 16.32 -0.05 -20.07
C ALA A 362 15.78 1.07 -19.14
N SER A 363 14.47 1.33 -19.06
CA SER A 363 13.92 2.19 -18.01
C SER A 363 14.07 1.55 -16.62
N ARG A 364 14.07 2.37 -15.55
CA ARG A 364 14.08 1.87 -14.16
C ARG A 364 12.93 0.90 -13.89
N GLY A 365 11.73 1.20 -14.39
CA GLY A 365 10.56 0.34 -14.23
C GLY A 365 10.76 -1.03 -14.87
N TRP A 366 11.30 -1.06 -16.10
CA TRP A 366 11.63 -2.30 -16.79
C TRP A 366 12.66 -3.15 -16.02
N ALA A 367 13.71 -2.51 -15.49
CA ALA A 367 14.75 -3.21 -14.71
C ALA A 367 14.18 -3.83 -13.43
N VAL A 368 13.28 -3.11 -12.74
CA VAL A 368 12.59 -3.60 -11.54
C VAL A 368 11.71 -4.80 -11.86
N ASP A 369 10.87 -4.71 -12.90
CA ASP A 369 9.94 -5.79 -13.25
C ASP A 369 10.67 -7.03 -13.76
N ARG A 370 11.78 -6.84 -14.47
CA ARG A 370 12.66 -7.94 -14.89
C ARG A 370 13.31 -8.64 -13.69
N ALA A 371 13.87 -7.87 -12.75
CA ALA A 371 14.51 -8.42 -11.56
C ALA A 371 13.50 -9.20 -10.70
N PHE A 372 12.27 -8.69 -10.55
CA PHE A 372 11.20 -9.42 -9.90
C PHE A 372 10.88 -10.74 -10.63
N TRP A 373 10.77 -10.70 -11.95
CA TRP A 373 10.48 -11.90 -12.75
C TRP A 373 11.52 -13.00 -12.55
N GLU A 374 12.81 -12.66 -12.57
CA GLU A 374 13.90 -13.60 -12.32
C GLU A 374 13.83 -14.21 -10.91
N LYS A 375 13.49 -13.41 -9.89
CA LYS A 375 13.29 -13.88 -8.50
C LYS A 375 12.06 -14.76 -8.36
N TYR A 376 10.95 -14.40 -9.00
CA TYR A 376 9.74 -15.21 -9.03
C TYR A 376 10.01 -16.59 -9.63
N GLN A 377 10.71 -16.65 -10.78
CA GLN A 377 11.08 -17.92 -11.40
C GLN A 377 11.98 -18.77 -10.48
N ALA A 378 12.92 -18.15 -9.77
CA ALA A 378 13.77 -18.86 -8.81
C ALA A 378 13.00 -19.39 -7.59
N VAL A 379 12.01 -18.65 -7.10
CA VAL A 379 11.10 -19.09 -6.03
C VAL A 379 10.23 -20.25 -6.52
N ALA A 380 9.59 -20.10 -7.67
CA ALA A 380 8.72 -21.13 -8.26
C ALA A 380 9.50 -22.42 -8.60
N GLY A 381 10.78 -22.29 -8.95
CA GLY A 381 11.68 -23.42 -9.17
C GLY A 381 12.30 -24.02 -7.91
N GLY A 382 12.00 -23.50 -6.71
CA GLY A 382 12.51 -24.03 -5.43
C GLY A 382 13.98 -23.73 -5.14
N ILE A 383 14.60 -22.79 -5.85
CA ILE A 383 16.05 -22.47 -5.76
C ILE A 383 16.34 -21.10 -5.11
N ALA A 384 15.34 -20.46 -4.52
CA ALA A 384 15.49 -19.14 -3.90
C ALA A 384 16.37 -19.14 -2.66
N GLY A 385 16.29 -20.19 -1.82
CA GLY A 385 17.04 -20.30 -0.56
C GLY A 385 18.56 -20.15 -0.74
N ASP A 386 19.10 -20.66 -1.84
CA ASP A 386 20.53 -20.58 -2.17
C ASP A 386 20.94 -19.22 -2.75
N ARG A 387 19.96 -18.45 -3.26
CA ARG A 387 20.18 -17.25 -4.10
C ARG A 387 19.75 -15.94 -3.45
N VAL A 388 19.25 -15.94 -2.21
CA VAL A 388 19.03 -14.68 -1.47
C VAL A 388 20.38 -14.08 -1.04
N LEU A 389 21.10 -13.51 -2.00
CA LEU A 389 22.51 -13.13 -1.92
C LEU A 389 22.75 -11.86 -1.08
N CYS A 390 21.77 -10.98 -0.94
CA CYS A 390 21.92 -9.72 -0.20
C CYS A 390 21.96 -9.90 1.34
N LEU A 391 21.76 -11.12 1.84
CA LEU A 391 21.92 -11.47 3.26
C LEU A 391 23.39 -11.65 3.65
N ARG A 392 24.30 -11.82 2.69
CA ARG A 392 25.74 -11.88 2.96
C ARG A 392 26.23 -10.45 3.21
N HIS A 393 26.72 -10.17 4.41
CA HIS A 393 27.42 -8.92 4.70
C HIS A 393 28.49 -8.67 3.62
N ARG A 394 28.49 -7.48 3.00
CA ARG A 394 29.72 -6.97 2.39
C ARG A 394 30.70 -6.80 3.55
N ARG A 395 31.78 -7.59 3.58
CA ARG A 395 32.95 -7.25 4.40
C ARG A 395 33.41 -5.87 3.94
N THR A 396 33.18 -4.86 4.77
CA THR A 396 33.90 -3.58 4.65
C THR A 396 35.37 -3.92 4.82
N SER A 397 36.15 -3.70 3.76
CA SER A 397 37.61 -3.73 3.81
C SER A 397 38.11 -2.48 4.51
#